data_AF-A0A662F5S9-F1
#
_entry.id   AF-A0A662F5S9-F1
#
_cell.length_a   1.000
_cell.length_b   1.000
_cell.length_c   1.000
_cell.angle_alpha   90.00
_cell.angle_beta   90.00
_cell.angle_gamma   90.00
#
_symmetry.space_group_name_H-M   'P 1'
#
loop_
_entity.id
_entity.type
_entity.pdbx_description
1 polymer ?
#
loop_
_entity_poly.entity_id
_entity_poly.type
_entity_poly.pdbx_seq_one_letter_code
_entity_poly.pdbx_strand_id
1 'polypeptide(L)'
;MPDGVTVVLGGVGIRGIANIGVLKVLREQKVPIKRIVATGVNAVIAAHFGLGRDLDSLTERFTAFFAENHRYMWGLERLSGILREAARREAGSIDYFLRQRLFCAVNMRRVSVLPGELVEDNLKVLFGDLTTDDLAIPVAICAIDLSTQEEVLLSGGLLRELVRVGIAFPGLFPPARMEGREYVSSVLYGELPLGRLTEADAPILAVDLPQAAGKHKP
;
A
#
# COMPACT_ATOMS: atom_id res chain seq x y z
N MET A 1 6.90 -7.84 -28.45
CA MET A 1 6.60 -7.11 -27.19
C MET A 1 5.85 -8.09 -26.31
N PRO A 2 5.97 -8.10 -24.97
CA PRO A 2 5.21 -9.08 -24.21
C PRO A 2 3.73 -8.71 -24.34
N ASP A 3 3.02 -9.49 -25.15
CA ASP A 3 1.60 -9.32 -25.44
C ASP A 3 0.82 -9.46 -24.13
N GLY A 4 0.33 -8.35 -23.57
CA GLY A 4 -0.37 -8.36 -22.29
C GLY A 4 -0.74 -6.98 -21.76
N VAL A 5 -1.61 -6.95 -20.75
CA VAL A 5 -2.05 -5.72 -20.08
C VAL A 5 -1.15 -5.38 -18.90
N THR A 6 -0.89 -4.09 -18.67
CA THR A 6 -0.38 -3.61 -17.37
C THR A 6 -1.55 -3.54 -16.42
N VAL A 7 -1.49 -4.30 -15.32
CA VAL A 7 -2.53 -4.24 -14.28
C VAL A 7 -2.10 -3.25 -13.21
N VAL A 8 -2.92 -2.23 -12.94
CA VAL A 8 -2.66 -1.23 -11.90
C VAL A 8 -3.65 -1.46 -10.76
N LEU A 9 -3.14 -1.78 -9.57
CA LEU A 9 -3.95 -2.13 -8.41
C LEU A 9 -4.11 -0.92 -7.48
N GLY A 10 -5.32 -0.38 -7.42
CA GLY A 10 -5.68 0.70 -6.52
C GLY A 10 -6.31 0.25 -5.20
N GLY A 11 -6.60 1.22 -4.34
CA GLY A 11 -7.30 1.03 -3.06
C GLY A 11 -6.39 0.83 -1.85
N VAL A 12 -6.95 1.09 -0.67
CA VAL A 12 -6.20 1.21 0.60
C VAL A 12 -6.76 0.29 1.68
N GLY A 13 -5.86 -0.20 2.55
CA GLY A 13 -6.23 -0.98 3.74
C GLY A 13 -6.98 -2.27 3.40
N ILE A 14 -8.05 -2.58 4.16
CA ILE A 14 -8.85 -3.79 3.97
C ILE A 14 -9.48 -3.89 2.58
N ARG A 15 -9.75 -2.75 1.93
CA ARG A 15 -10.33 -2.73 0.57
C ARG A 15 -9.33 -3.21 -0.47
N GLY A 16 -8.05 -2.87 -0.31
CA GLY A 16 -6.99 -3.35 -1.20
C GLY A 16 -6.90 -4.87 -1.25
N ILE A 17 -7.32 -5.58 -0.19
CA ILE A 17 -7.41 -7.05 -0.17
C ILE A 17 -8.36 -7.58 -1.24
N ALA A 18 -9.38 -6.81 -1.65
CA ALA A 18 -10.29 -7.22 -2.73
C ALA A 18 -9.57 -7.44 -4.08
N ASN A 19 -8.38 -6.86 -4.28
CA ASN A 19 -7.53 -7.13 -5.44
C ASN A 19 -7.09 -8.60 -5.54
N ILE A 20 -7.13 -9.37 -4.43
CA ILE A 20 -6.93 -10.82 -4.48
C ILE A 20 -7.95 -11.47 -5.41
N GLY A 21 -9.24 -11.11 -5.28
CA GLY A 21 -10.30 -11.63 -6.14
C GLY A 21 -10.10 -11.23 -7.60
N VAL A 22 -9.70 -9.99 -7.85
CA VAL A 22 -9.43 -9.48 -9.20
C VAL A 22 -8.31 -10.28 -9.88
N LEU A 23 -7.17 -10.44 -9.20
CA LEU A 23 -6.04 -11.18 -9.75
C LEU A 23 -6.35 -12.67 -9.95
N LYS A 24 -7.14 -13.28 -9.06
CA LYS A 24 -7.64 -14.65 -9.24
C LYS A 24 -8.45 -14.79 -10.53
N VAL A 25 -9.42 -13.90 -10.75
CA VAL A 25 -10.25 -13.91 -11.97
C VAL A 25 -9.39 -13.70 -13.20
N LEU A 26 -8.43 -12.77 -13.18
CA LEU A 26 -7.52 -12.57 -14.32
C LEU A 26 -6.70 -13.83 -14.64
N ARG A 27 -6.24 -14.55 -13.61
CA ARG A 27 -5.52 -15.83 -13.76
C ARG A 27 -6.43 -16.93 -14.31
N GLU A 28 -7.65 -17.07 -13.79
CA GLU A 28 -8.65 -18.05 -14.24
C GLU A 28 -9.05 -17.85 -15.70
N GLN A 29 -9.25 -16.58 -16.09
CA GLN A 29 -9.57 -16.18 -17.46
C GLN A 29 -8.35 -16.17 -18.38
N LYS A 30 -7.15 -16.52 -17.86
CA LYS A 30 -5.88 -16.56 -18.60
C LYS A 30 -5.57 -15.24 -19.31
N VAL A 31 -5.92 -14.11 -18.68
CA VAL A 31 -5.60 -12.79 -19.20
C VAL A 31 -4.07 -12.62 -19.17
N PRO A 32 -3.41 -12.31 -20.28
CA PRO A 32 -1.98 -12.12 -20.30
C PRO A 32 -1.61 -10.81 -19.59
N ILE A 33 -0.86 -10.92 -18.49
CA ILE A 33 -0.39 -9.78 -17.70
C ILE A 33 1.08 -9.56 -18.00
N LYS A 34 1.42 -8.39 -18.55
CA LYS A 34 2.83 -8.06 -18.83
C LYS A 34 3.56 -7.54 -17.61
N ARG A 35 2.86 -6.84 -16.73
CA ARG A 35 3.37 -6.35 -15.44
C ARG A 35 2.24 -5.91 -14.51
N ILE A 36 2.55 -5.82 -13.23
CA ILE A 36 1.64 -5.31 -12.20
C ILE A 36 2.26 -4.06 -11.57
N VAL A 37 1.46 -3.01 -11.40
CA VAL A 37 1.83 -1.78 -10.71
C VAL A 37 0.99 -1.65 -9.45
N ALA A 38 1.63 -1.44 -8.30
CA ALA A 38 0.95 -1.45 -7.02
C ALA A 38 1.60 -0.51 -6.01
N THR A 39 0.87 -0.21 -4.93
CA THR A 39 1.36 0.52 -3.76
C THR A 39 0.61 0.06 -2.52
N GLY A 40 1.13 0.35 -1.33
CA GLY A 40 0.51 -0.07 -0.07
C GLY A 40 0.37 -1.58 0.05
N VAL A 41 -0.75 -2.04 0.61
CA VAL A 41 -1.05 -3.48 0.78
C VAL A 41 -1.01 -4.25 -0.56
N ASN A 42 -1.32 -3.57 -1.67
CA ASN A 42 -1.28 -4.17 -2.99
C ASN A 42 0.15 -4.52 -3.42
N ALA A 43 1.18 -3.90 -2.85
CA ALA A 43 2.57 -4.28 -3.12
C ALA A 43 2.86 -5.73 -2.70
N VAL A 44 2.36 -6.12 -1.52
CA VAL A 44 2.48 -7.50 -1.01
C VAL A 44 1.70 -8.47 -1.90
N ILE A 45 0.47 -8.11 -2.27
CA ILE A 45 -0.40 -8.93 -3.14
C ILE A 45 0.24 -9.11 -4.52
N ALA A 46 0.73 -8.03 -5.12
CA ALA A 46 1.35 -8.03 -6.45
C ALA A 46 2.62 -8.87 -6.47
N ALA A 47 3.52 -8.70 -5.50
CA ALA A 47 4.75 -9.50 -5.41
C ALA A 47 4.44 -10.99 -5.22
N HIS A 48 3.49 -11.34 -4.35
CA HIS A 48 3.11 -12.73 -4.12
C HIS A 48 2.48 -13.37 -5.36
N PHE A 49 1.58 -12.65 -6.04
CA PHE A 49 0.98 -13.10 -7.28
C PHE A 49 2.01 -13.22 -8.41
N GLY A 50 2.96 -12.27 -8.49
CA GLY A 50 4.02 -12.22 -9.49
C GLY A 50 5.02 -13.37 -9.36
N LEU A 51 5.19 -13.92 -8.16
CA LEU A 51 5.91 -15.18 -7.91
C LEU A 51 5.12 -16.43 -8.36
N GLY A 52 3.94 -16.28 -8.96
CA GLY A 52 3.07 -17.39 -9.37
C GLY A 52 2.40 -18.12 -8.20
N ARG A 53 2.48 -17.57 -6.98
CA ARG A 53 1.93 -18.23 -5.79
C ARG A 53 0.42 -18.06 -5.71
N ASP A 54 -0.19 -18.91 -4.88
CA ASP A 54 -1.60 -18.82 -4.56
C ASP A 54 -1.89 -17.68 -3.56
N LEU A 55 -3.06 -17.04 -3.67
CA LEU A 55 -3.42 -15.87 -2.87
C LEU A 55 -4.30 -16.19 -1.65
N ASP A 56 -4.79 -17.42 -1.48
CA ASP A 56 -5.63 -17.76 -0.32
C ASP A 56 -4.88 -17.62 0.99
N SER A 57 -3.63 -18.09 1.01
CA SER A 57 -2.75 -17.96 2.18
C SER A 57 -2.46 -16.52 2.60
N LEU A 58 -2.56 -15.54 1.69
CA LEU A 58 -2.42 -14.12 2.03
C LEU A 58 -3.67 -13.56 2.70
N THR A 59 -4.86 -14.03 2.32
CA THR A 59 -6.12 -13.54 2.88
C THR A 59 -6.20 -13.78 4.38
N GLU A 60 -5.81 -14.99 4.81
CA GLU A 60 -5.75 -15.35 6.23
C GLU A 60 -4.71 -14.51 6.98
N ARG A 61 -3.51 -14.36 6.41
CA ARG A 61 -2.43 -13.56 7.00
C ARG A 61 -2.80 -12.09 7.16
N PHE A 62 -3.41 -11.48 6.14
CA PHE A 62 -3.91 -10.12 6.26
C PHE A 62 -5.00 -10.03 7.32
N THR A 63 -5.97 -10.94 7.33
CA THR A 63 -7.04 -10.95 8.32
C THR A 63 -6.48 -11.01 9.75
N ALA A 64 -5.53 -11.91 10.01
CA ALA A 64 -4.85 -12.01 11.30
C ALA A 64 -4.10 -10.73 11.64
N PHE A 65 -3.27 -10.21 10.72
CA PHE A 65 -2.51 -8.98 10.91
C PHE A 65 -3.44 -7.79 11.24
N PHE A 66 -4.52 -7.61 10.48
CA PHE A 66 -5.48 -6.53 10.68
C PHE A 66 -6.23 -6.70 12.00
N ALA A 67 -6.60 -7.92 12.39
CA ALA A 67 -7.28 -8.21 13.65
C ALA A 67 -6.37 -7.97 14.87
N GLU A 68 -5.12 -8.40 14.84
CA GLU A 68 -4.17 -8.23 15.94
C GLU A 68 -3.75 -6.77 16.12
N ASN A 69 -3.64 -6.02 15.01
CA ASN A 69 -3.17 -4.64 15.02
C ASN A 69 -4.31 -3.61 14.92
N HIS A 70 -5.59 -4.04 14.96
CA HIS A 70 -6.76 -3.17 14.76
C HIS A 70 -6.74 -1.95 15.69
N ARG A 71 -6.27 -2.11 16.93
CA ARG A 71 -6.19 -1.02 17.92
C ARG A 71 -5.27 0.11 17.49
N TYR A 72 -4.16 -0.19 16.83
CA TYR A 72 -3.21 0.82 16.34
C TYR A 72 -3.73 1.50 15.06
N MET A 73 -4.35 0.73 14.16
CA MET A 73 -4.96 1.27 12.94
C MET A 73 -6.19 2.15 13.24
N TRP A 74 -7.09 1.70 14.13
CA TRP A 74 -8.20 2.52 14.64
C TRP A 74 -7.73 3.68 15.50
N GLY A 75 -6.60 3.52 16.20
CA GLY A 75 -5.92 4.61 16.90
C GLY A 75 -5.54 5.73 15.95
N LEU A 76 -4.96 5.39 14.79
CA LEU A 76 -4.62 6.36 13.74
C LEU A 76 -5.86 7.02 13.14
N GLU A 77 -6.95 6.29 12.86
CA GLU A 77 -8.22 6.87 12.39
C GLU A 77 -8.87 7.80 13.44
N ARG A 78 -8.89 7.40 14.72
CA ARG A 78 -9.44 8.21 15.82
C ARG A 78 -8.58 9.43 16.15
N LEU A 79 -7.26 9.30 16.05
CA LEU A 79 -6.34 10.36 16.42
C LEU A 79 -6.09 11.35 15.27
N SER A 80 -6.06 10.88 14.02
CA SER A 80 -5.90 11.76 12.88
C SER A 80 -7.15 12.61 12.68
N GLY A 81 -8.36 12.03 12.71
CA GLY A 81 -9.57 12.75 12.31
C GLY A 81 -9.53 13.31 10.87
N ILE A 82 -8.42 13.10 10.15
CA ILE A 82 -8.11 13.58 8.80
C ILE A 82 -9.00 12.86 7.78
N LEU A 83 -9.37 11.61 8.08
CA LEU A 83 -10.28 10.80 7.27
C LEU A 83 -11.75 10.93 7.70
N ARG A 84 -12.07 11.76 8.70
CA ARG A 84 -13.44 11.93 9.20
C ARG A 84 -14.09 13.11 8.47
N GLU A 85 -15.26 12.88 7.87
CA GLU A 85 -16.03 13.90 7.14
C GLU A 85 -16.08 15.26 7.85
N ALA A 86 -15.89 16.31 7.05
CA ALA A 86 -16.06 17.72 7.41
C ALA A 86 -17.37 18.05 8.14
N ALA A 87 -18.38 17.19 8.07
CA ALA A 87 -19.75 17.44 8.54
C ALA A 87 -19.96 17.23 10.05
N ARG A 88 -18.99 16.70 10.83
CA ARG A 88 -19.08 16.60 12.30
C ARG A 88 -18.09 17.53 13.03
N ARG A 89 -17.78 18.68 12.43
CA ARG A 89 -16.85 19.70 12.97
C ARG A 89 -17.37 20.49 14.18
N GLU A 90 -18.56 20.20 14.67
CA GLU A 90 -19.13 20.88 15.85
C GLU A 90 -19.27 19.93 17.03
N ALA A 91 -18.19 19.76 17.80
CA ALA A 91 -18.23 19.52 19.25
C ALA A 91 -16.82 19.69 19.82
N GLY A 92 -16.53 20.90 20.33
CA GLY A 92 -15.37 21.20 21.17
C GLY A 92 -14.06 21.45 20.42
N SER A 93 -13.91 22.65 19.84
CA SER A 93 -12.65 23.18 19.28
C SER A 93 -11.43 22.91 20.16
N ILE A 94 -11.60 22.91 21.50
CA ILE A 94 -10.55 22.62 22.48
C ILE A 94 -10.27 21.11 22.64
N ASP A 95 -11.27 20.21 22.69
CA ASP A 95 -11.02 18.76 22.82
C ASP A 95 -10.35 18.20 21.56
N TYR A 96 -10.81 18.62 20.38
CA TYR A 96 -10.16 18.30 19.11
C TYR A 96 -8.72 18.82 19.08
N PHE A 97 -8.51 20.11 19.42
CA PHE A 97 -7.18 20.72 19.40
C PHE A 97 -6.24 20.06 20.42
N LEU A 98 -6.72 19.72 21.62
CA LEU A 98 -5.94 19.03 22.64
C LEU A 98 -5.62 17.58 22.25
N ARG A 99 -6.55 16.85 21.64
CA ARG A 99 -6.30 15.49 21.11
C ARG A 99 -5.34 15.51 19.95
N GLN A 100 -5.46 16.47 19.04
CA GLN A 100 -4.55 16.65 17.93
C GLN A 100 -3.15 17.06 18.43
N ARG A 101 -3.05 17.98 19.41
CA ARG A 101 -1.77 18.33 20.03
C ARG A 101 -1.19 17.20 20.87
N LEU A 102 -1.98 16.38 21.57
CA LEU A 102 -1.46 15.21 22.28
C LEU A 102 -1.04 14.13 21.30
N PHE A 103 -1.81 13.87 20.24
CA PHE A 103 -1.43 12.96 19.17
C PHE A 103 -0.11 13.41 18.54
N CYS A 104 -0.03 14.68 18.14
CA CYS A 104 1.21 15.23 17.62
C CYS A 104 2.30 15.22 18.69
N ALA A 105 2.07 15.55 19.96
CA ALA A 105 3.13 15.55 20.99
C ALA A 105 3.63 14.14 21.36
N VAL A 106 2.76 13.14 21.33
CA VAL A 106 3.08 11.74 21.66
C VAL A 106 3.66 11.02 20.44
N ASN A 107 3.14 11.29 19.23
CA ASN A 107 3.62 10.68 17.99
C ASN A 107 4.69 11.50 17.24
N MET A 108 4.89 12.80 17.50
CA MET A 108 6.09 13.50 16.97
C MET A 108 7.38 13.03 17.64
N ARG A 109 7.30 12.25 18.74
CA ARG A 109 8.47 11.56 19.33
C ARG A 109 8.78 10.22 18.65
N ARG A 110 7.88 9.68 17.83
CA ARG A 110 8.04 8.38 17.17
C ARG A 110 7.68 8.50 15.69
N VAL A 111 8.62 8.19 14.80
CA VAL A 111 8.42 8.30 13.34
C VAL A 111 7.22 7.45 12.85
N SER A 112 6.85 6.40 13.58
CA SER A 112 5.71 5.53 13.26
C SER A 112 5.06 4.92 14.51
N VAL A 113 3.78 4.54 14.40
CA VAL A 113 3.05 3.83 15.46
C VAL A 113 3.48 2.37 15.57
N LEU A 114 3.73 1.69 14.44
CA LEU A 114 4.23 0.32 14.39
C LEU A 114 5.74 0.32 14.12
N PRO A 115 6.52 -0.55 14.81
CA PRO A 115 7.95 -0.69 14.54
C PRO A 115 8.17 -1.33 13.16
N GLY A 116 9.24 -0.93 12.47
CA GLY A 116 9.60 -1.50 11.17
C GLY A 116 9.95 -2.99 11.22
N GLU A 117 10.42 -3.48 12.37
CA GLU A 117 10.79 -4.89 12.61
C GLU A 117 9.59 -5.84 12.46
N LEU A 118 8.40 -5.42 12.90
CA LEU A 118 7.16 -6.20 12.77
C LEU A 118 6.85 -6.54 11.30
N VAL A 119 7.14 -5.59 10.42
CA VAL A 119 6.96 -5.75 8.98
C VAL A 119 8.08 -6.62 8.40
N GLU A 120 9.32 -6.37 8.80
CA GLU A 120 10.50 -7.07 8.30
C GLU A 120 10.39 -8.59 8.49
N ASP A 121 9.99 -9.05 9.67
CA ASP A 121 9.84 -10.48 9.97
C ASP A 121 8.78 -11.14 9.07
N ASN A 122 7.64 -10.47 8.88
CA ASN A 122 6.58 -10.95 8.00
C ASN A 122 7.02 -10.98 6.54
N LEU A 123 7.70 -9.93 6.06
CA LEU A 123 8.22 -9.88 4.70
C LEU A 123 9.32 -10.91 4.46
N LYS A 124 10.16 -11.19 5.46
CA LYS A 124 11.16 -12.25 5.39
C LYS A 124 10.53 -13.63 5.31
N VAL A 125 9.46 -13.89 6.06
CA VAL A 125 8.68 -15.14 5.95
C VAL A 125 8.03 -15.27 4.57
N LEU A 126 7.49 -14.18 4.02
CA LEU A 126 6.81 -14.20 2.73
C LEU A 126 7.79 -14.30 1.55
N PHE A 127 8.86 -13.53 1.55
CA PHE A 127 9.71 -13.35 0.37
C PHE A 127 11.13 -13.88 0.53
N GLY A 128 11.61 -14.12 1.76
CA GLY A 128 12.99 -14.55 1.99
C GLY A 128 13.99 -13.60 1.33
N ASP A 129 14.97 -14.17 0.62
CA ASP A 129 15.99 -13.44 -0.16
C ASP A 129 15.65 -13.39 -1.66
N LEU A 130 14.38 -13.60 -2.04
CA LEU A 130 13.96 -13.51 -3.43
C LEU A 130 14.10 -12.07 -3.95
N THR A 131 14.39 -11.98 -5.25
CA THR A 131 14.60 -10.76 -5.99
C THR A 131 13.50 -10.57 -7.03
N THR A 132 13.47 -9.39 -7.64
CA THR A 132 12.56 -9.10 -8.75
C THR A 132 12.77 -10.02 -9.96
N ASP A 133 13.95 -10.62 -10.11
CA ASP A 133 14.27 -11.54 -11.21
C ASP A 133 13.60 -12.91 -11.03
N ASP A 134 13.17 -13.24 -9.80
CA ASP A 134 12.41 -14.47 -9.50
C ASP A 134 10.92 -14.35 -9.85
N LEU A 135 10.46 -13.17 -10.24
CA LEU A 135 9.06 -12.92 -10.59
C LEU A 135 8.74 -13.49 -11.99
N ALA A 136 7.73 -14.35 -12.05
CA ALA A 136 7.14 -14.78 -13.32
C ALA A 136 6.38 -13.64 -14.02
N ILE A 137 5.83 -12.70 -13.24
CA ILE A 137 5.19 -11.48 -13.74
C ILE A 137 5.88 -10.27 -13.11
N PRO A 138 6.52 -9.39 -13.89
CA PRO A 138 7.18 -8.20 -13.37
C PRO A 138 6.26 -7.33 -12.51
N VAL A 139 6.78 -6.85 -11.38
CA VAL A 139 6.06 -5.97 -10.44
C VAL A 139 6.82 -4.66 -10.30
N ALA A 140 6.09 -3.55 -10.36
CA ALA A 140 6.60 -2.24 -10.00
C ALA A 140 5.81 -1.65 -8.83
N ILE A 141 6.54 -1.10 -7.86
CA ILE A 141 5.97 -0.48 -6.68
C ILE A 141 6.08 1.03 -6.81
N CYS A 142 4.95 1.70 -6.65
CA CYS A 142 4.86 3.14 -6.62
C CYS A 142 5.14 3.67 -5.21
N ALA A 143 6.02 4.66 -5.11
CA ALA A 143 6.43 5.28 -3.86
C ALA A 143 6.84 6.74 -4.08
N ILE A 144 7.03 7.49 -2.99
CA ILE A 144 7.63 8.82 -3.02
C ILE A 144 9.08 8.71 -2.53
N ASP A 145 10.04 9.15 -3.34
CA ASP A 145 11.43 9.34 -2.90
C ASP A 145 11.50 10.60 -2.03
N LEU A 146 11.87 10.45 -0.76
CA LEU A 146 11.91 11.57 0.19
C LEU A 146 13.01 12.59 -0.12
N SER A 147 14.03 12.20 -0.87
CA SER A 147 15.14 13.08 -1.23
C SER A 147 14.74 14.04 -2.35
N THR A 148 14.04 13.52 -3.36
CA THR A 148 13.59 14.30 -4.53
C THR A 148 12.17 14.84 -4.38
N GLN A 149 11.38 14.30 -3.43
CA GLN A 149 9.96 14.60 -3.24
C GLN A 149 9.09 14.21 -4.44
N GLU A 150 9.55 13.22 -5.20
CA GLU A 150 8.91 12.79 -6.43
C GLU A 150 8.33 11.38 -6.31
N GLU A 151 7.19 11.16 -6.97
CA GLU A 151 6.66 9.81 -7.18
C GLU A 151 7.62 9.01 -8.09
N VAL A 152 7.89 7.75 -7.77
CA VAL A 152 8.79 6.87 -8.52
C VAL A 152 8.17 5.48 -8.65
N LEU A 153 8.49 4.79 -9.75
CA LEU A 153 8.18 3.37 -9.93
C LEU A 153 9.45 2.56 -9.78
N LEU A 154 9.51 1.77 -8.71
CA LEU A 154 10.62 0.90 -8.38
C LEU A 154 10.30 -0.52 -8.86
N SER A 155 11.23 -1.18 -9.53
CA SER A 155 11.00 -2.51 -10.12
C SER A 155 12.20 -3.46 -10.04
N GLY A 156 13.18 -3.12 -9.20
CA GLY A 156 14.41 -3.89 -9.01
C GLY A 156 14.72 -4.14 -7.54
N GLY A 157 15.59 -5.12 -7.29
CA GLY A 157 16.16 -5.40 -5.97
C GLY A 157 15.52 -6.58 -5.23
N LEU A 158 15.74 -6.63 -3.91
CA LEU A 158 15.15 -7.63 -3.03
C LEU A 158 13.64 -7.39 -2.87
N LEU A 159 12.82 -8.43 -3.05
CA LEU A 159 11.36 -8.30 -2.98
C LEU A 159 10.89 -7.79 -1.63
N ARG A 160 11.51 -8.22 -0.52
CA ARG A 160 11.17 -7.70 0.81
C ARG A 160 11.44 -6.19 0.93
N GLU A 161 12.52 -5.67 0.34
CA GLU A 161 12.83 -4.24 0.38
C GLU A 161 11.87 -3.45 -0.51
N LEU A 162 11.66 -3.94 -1.74
CA LEU A 162 10.74 -3.34 -2.70
C LEU A 162 9.30 -3.27 -2.16
N VAL A 163 8.82 -4.36 -1.56
CA VAL A 163 7.49 -4.41 -0.95
C VAL A 163 7.42 -3.53 0.30
N ARG A 164 8.48 -3.49 1.11
CA ARG A 164 8.57 -2.62 2.30
C ARG A 164 8.41 -1.16 1.93
N VAL A 165 9.01 -0.72 0.82
CA VAL A 165 8.83 0.62 0.26
C VAL A 165 7.35 0.90 -0.04
N GLY A 166 6.65 -0.04 -0.65
CA GLY A 166 5.22 0.09 -0.96
C GLY A 166 4.34 0.26 0.28
N ILE A 167 4.64 -0.43 1.39
CA ILE A 167 3.86 -0.39 2.63
C ILE A 167 4.36 0.63 3.67
N ALA A 168 5.41 1.41 3.37
CA ALA A 168 5.96 2.44 4.25
C ALA A 168 5.02 3.65 4.39
N PHE A 169 3.84 3.43 4.99
CA PHE A 169 2.78 4.41 5.10
C PHE A 169 3.07 5.41 6.24
N PRO A 170 3.25 6.71 5.94
CA PRO A 170 3.60 7.71 6.96
C PRO A 170 2.66 7.72 8.16
N GLY A 171 3.23 7.75 9.36
CA GLY A 171 2.51 7.69 10.63
C GLY A 171 2.13 6.27 11.08
N LEU A 172 2.00 5.30 10.17
CA LEU A 172 1.78 3.89 10.52
C LEU A 172 3.09 3.10 10.57
N PHE A 173 3.90 3.21 9.52
CA PHE A 173 5.21 2.56 9.37
C PHE A 173 6.31 3.59 9.09
N PRO A 174 7.56 3.30 9.50
CA PRO A 174 8.66 4.22 9.24
C PRO A 174 9.00 4.25 7.74
N PRO A 175 9.68 5.30 7.24
CA PRO A 175 10.24 5.30 5.91
C PRO A 175 11.08 4.04 5.64
N ALA A 176 10.97 3.51 4.44
CA ALA A 176 11.76 2.36 4.00
C ALA A 176 13.05 2.82 3.36
N ARG A 177 14.14 2.10 3.62
CA ARG A 177 15.42 2.33 2.96
C ARG A 177 15.65 1.27 1.89
N MET A 178 16.06 1.71 0.71
CA MET A 178 16.46 0.85 -0.40
C MET A 178 17.57 1.57 -1.18
N GLU A 179 18.67 0.89 -1.46
CA GLU A 179 19.84 1.45 -2.18
C GLU A 179 20.35 2.80 -1.62
N GLY A 180 20.30 2.97 -0.28
CA GLY A 180 20.76 4.18 0.39
C GLY A 180 19.82 5.38 0.30
N ARG A 181 18.64 5.23 -0.31
CA ARG A 181 17.57 6.24 -0.38
C ARG A 181 16.42 5.90 0.56
N GLU A 182 15.64 6.92 0.93
CA GLU A 182 14.46 6.77 1.79
C GLU A 182 13.18 7.02 1.02
N TYR A 183 12.21 6.13 1.23
CA TYR A 183 10.94 6.12 0.53
C TYR A 183 9.76 6.01 1.49
N VAL A 184 8.64 6.56 1.06
CA VAL A 184 7.33 6.36 1.69
C VAL A 184 6.32 5.90 0.64
N SER A 185 5.28 5.21 1.10
CA SER A 185 4.17 4.78 0.26
C SER A 185 3.50 5.95 -0.44
N SER A 186 3.25 5.82 -1.74
CA SER A 186 2.53 6.84 -2.53
C SER A 186 1.03 6.88 -2.26
N VAL A 187 0.48 5.90 -1.52
CA VAL A 187 -0.96 5.77 -1.23
C VAL A 187 -1.61 7.05 -0.70
N LEU A 188 -0.89 7.84 0.12
CA LEU A 188 -1.41 9.11 0.65
C LEU A 188 -1.65 10.17 -0.43
N TYR A 189 -0.94 10.08 -1.54
CA TYR A 189 -0.97 11.04 -2.65
C TYR A 189 -1.82 10.52 -3.82
N GLY A 190 -1.83 9.21 -4.04
CA GLY A 190 -2.65 8.55 -5.05
C GLY A 190 -2.95 7.11 -4.67
N GLU A 191 -4.24 6.79 -4.49
CA GLU A 191 -4.69 5.42 -4.21
C GLU A 191 -4.60 4.51 -5.43
N LEU A 192 -4.53 5.08 -6.64
CA LEU A 192 -4.38 4.38 -7.92
C LEU A 192 -3.16 4.94 -8.68
N PRO A 193 -2.01 4.24 -8.67
CA PRO A 193 -0.73 4.78 -9.13
C PRO A 193 -0.60 4.78 -10.66
N LEU A 194 -1.19 5.79 -11.31
CA LEU A 194 -1.12 5.97 -12.78
C LEU A 194 -0.08 7.02 -13.22
N GLY A 195 0.39 7.88 -12.30
CA GLY A 195 1.13 9.10 -12.63
C GLY A 195 2.47 8.90 -13.32
N ARG A 196 3.11 7.73 -13.14
CA ARG A 196 4.43 7.40 -13.70
C ARG A 196 4.38 6.35 -14.82
N LEU A 197 3.20 6.01 -15.32
CA LEU A 197 3.07 5.10 -16.45
C LEU A 197 3.43 5.81 -17.76
N THR A 198 3.94 5.04 -18.72
CA THR A 198 4.37 5.51 -20.04
C THR A 198 3.60 4.78 -21.15
N GLU A 199 3.79 5.17 -22.41
CA GLU A 199 3.18 4.46 -23.54
C GLU A 199 3.58 2.97 -23.60
N ALA A 200 4.77 2.62 -23.11
CA ALA A 200 5.21 1.23 -23.01
C ALA A 200 4.34 0.38 -22.05
N ASP A 201 3.56 1.03 -21.18
CA ASP A 201 2.63 0.39 -20.25
C ASP A 201 1.27 0.10 -20.87
N ALA A 202 0.92 0.68 -22.03
CA ALA A 202 -0.33 0.41 -22.71
C ALA A 202 -0.38 -1.00 -23.33
N PRO A 203 -1.53 -1.70 -23.33
CA PRO A 203 -2.81 -1.31 -22.70
C PRO A 203 -2.80 -1.46 -21.17
N ILE A 204 -3.54 -0.58 -20.49
CA ILE A 204 -3.63 -0.53 -19.01
C ILE A 204 -5.00 -1.03 -18.56
N LEU A 205 -5.01 -1.97 -17.62
CA LEU A 205 -6.19 -2.35 -16.83
C LEU A 205 -6.04 -1.76 -15.42
N ALA A 206 -6.79 -0.71 -15.13
CA ALA A 206 -6.78 -0.06 -13.82
C ALA A 206 -7.93 -0.57 -12.95
N VAL A 207 -7.61 -0.98 -11.73
CA VAL A 207 -8.57 -1.49 -10.75
C VAL A 207 -8.71 -0.46 -9.64
N ASP A 208 -9.82 0.28 -9.66
CA ASP A 208 -10.11 1.29 -8.65
C ASP A 208 -11.12 0.77 -7.62
N LEU A 209 -10.85 1.01 -6.34
CA LEU A 209 -11.68 0.60 -5.21
C LEU A 209 -11.98 1.83 -4.33
N PRO A 210 -12.76 2.79 -4.87
CA PRO A 210 -12.88 4.12 -4.28
C PRO A 210 -13.53 4.06 -2.90
N GLN A 211 -13.16 5.02 -2.04
CA GLN A 211 -13.88 5.24 -0.79
C GLN A 211 -15.33 5.64 -1.10
N ALA A 212 -16.31 5.03 -0.42
CA ALA A 212 -17.70 5.40 -0.65
C ALA A 212 -17.84 6.88 -0.26
N ALA A 213 -18.19 7.73 -1.23
CA ALA A 213 -18.55 9.12 -0.93
C ALA A 213 -19.64 9.06 0.14
N GLY A 214 -19.35 9.61 1.32
CA GLY A 214 -20.36 9.67 2.36
C GLY A 214 -21.60 10.34 1.79
N LYS A 215 -22.77 9.75 2.07
CA LYS A 215 -24.04 10.32 1.60
C LYS A 215 -24.08 11.78 2.04
N HIS A 216 -23.90 12.72 1.12
CA HIS A 216 -24.29 14.10 1.34
C HIS A 216 -25.79 14.03 1.64
N LYS A 217 -26.13 14.17 2.92
CA LYS A 217 -27.51 14.39 3.33
C LYS A 217 -27.88 15.76 2.72
N PRO A 218 -28.94 15.84 1.89
CA PRO A 218 -29.38 17.11 1.33
C PRO A 218 -29.75 18.11 2.43
#